data_AF-X1A7B2-F1
#
_entry.id   AF-X1A7B2-F1
#
_cell.length_a   1.000
_cell.length_b   1.000
_cell.length_c   1.000
_cell.angle_alpha   90.00
_cell.angle_beta   90.00
_cell.angle_gamma   90.00
#
_symmetry.space_group_name_H-M   'P 1'
#
loop_
_entity.id
_entity.type
_entity.pdbx_description
1 polymer ?
#
loop_
_entity_poly.entity_id
_entity_poly.type
_entity_poly.pdbx_seq_one_letter_code
_entity_poly.pdbx_strand_id
1 'polypeptide(L)'
;KRAKMLVPVRDITDVLASFEMLYRKNAHNWQFPQEKTNFAEFQTVEGRASIFMKNDQPVGIAYNRIRDALARGYANRMHFVEFRSLTEEPDRAMKAIYDFLELPFYVHDFDNVEQTTSENDDVHGIPGLHTIRNKVEAVPQIAPQVLGKETFDKYTDAEFWRKT
;
A
#
# COMPACT_ATOMS: atom_id res chain seq x y z
N LYS A 1 22.40 -18.13 6.35
CA LYS A 1 21.19 -17.57 7.00
C LYS A 1 20.05 -17.52 5.98
N ARG A 2 18.79 -17.76 6.37
CA ARG A 2 17.64 -17.57 5.47
C ARG A 2 17.26 -16.08 5.51
N ALA A 3 16.94 -15.48 4.36
CA ALA A 3 16.47 -14.10 4.31
C ALA A 3 15.11 -13.96 5.02
N LYS A 4 14.93 -12.86 5.76
CA LYS A 4 13.67 -12.44 6.38
C LYS A 4 13.12 -11.24 5.62
N MET A 5 11.80 -11.18 5.46
CA MET A 5 11.11 -10.17 4.66
C MET A 5 10.06 -9.48 5.54
N LEU A 6 10.17 -8.16 5.68
CA LEU A 6 9.04 -7.35 6.16
C LEU A 6 8.14 -7.05 4.97
N VAL A 7 6.84 -7.25 5.13
CA VAL A 7 5.84 -7.11 4.06
C VAL A 7 4.78 -6.12 4.53
N PRO A 8 4.94 -4.82 4.28
CA PRO A 8 3.91 -3.83 4.56
C PRO A 8 2.66 -4.14 3.75
N VAL A 9 1.52 -4.19 4.43
CA VAL A 9 0.21 -4.51 3.82
C VAL A 9 -0.87 -3.58 4.35
N ARG A 10 -1.92 -3.40 3.56
CA ARG A 10 -3.09 -2.57 3.87
C ARG A 10 -4.31 -3.15 3.17
N ASP A 11 -5.51 -2.84 3.66
CA ASP A 11 -6.75 -3.17 2.95
C ASP A 11 -6.67 -2.71 1.49
N ILE A 12 -7.03 -3.58 0.56
CA ILE A 12 -6.95 -3.30 -0.88
C ILE A 12 -7.88 -2.14 -1.24
N THR A 13 -9.06 -2.07 -0.64
CA THR A 13 -9.99 -0.94 -0.81
C THR A 13 -9.34 0.39 -0.42
N ASP A 14 -8.59 0.43 0.67
CA ASP A 14 -7.86 1.60 1.13
C ASP A 14 -6.69 1.98 0.23
N VAL A 15 -5.95 0.99 -0.30
CA VAL A 15 -4.87 1.23 -1.27
C VAL A 15 -5.43 1.85 -2.54
N LEU A 16 -6.53 1.30 -3.07
CA LEU A 16 -7.18 1.82 -4.28
C LEU A 16 -7.76 3.22 -4.04
N ALA A 17 -8.35 3.46 -2.87
CA ALA A 17 -8.81 4.79 -2.49
C ALA A 17 -7.65 5.81 -2.43
N SER A 18 -6.48 5.39 -1.94
CA SER A 18 -5.27 6.23 -1.92
C SER A 18 -4.80 6.59 -3.34
N PHE A 19 -4.79 5.64 -4.27
CA PHE A 19 -4.47 5.92 -5.69
C PHE A 19 -5.52 6.83 -6.35
N GLU A 20 -6.81 6.64 -6.05
CA GLU A 20 -7.87 7.50 -6.57
C GLU A 20 -7.74 8.94 -6.03
N MET A 21 -7.36 9.11 -4.76
CA MET A 21 -7.09 10.44 -4.19
C MET A 21 -5.87 11.11 -4.85
N LEU A 22 -4.80 10.35 -5.14
CA LEU A 22 -3.66 10.84 -5.91
C LEU A 22 -4.07 11.25 -7.33
N TYR A 23 -4.94 10.48 -7.98
CA TYR A 23 -5.50 10.84 -9.28
C TYR A 23 -6.27 12.15 -9.21
N ARG A 24 -7.25 12.28 -8.30
CA ARG A 24 -8.04 13.50 -8.13
C ARG A 24 -7.18 14.74 -7.86
N LYS A 25 -6.11 14.57 -7.06
CA LYS A 25 -5.16 15.64 -6.76
C LYS A 25 -4.34 16.08 -7.97
N ASN A 26 -3.96 15.17 -8.87
CA ASN A 26 -2.97 15.45 -9.91
C ASN A 26 -3.54 15.54 -11.35
N ALA A 27 -4.72 14.96 -11.62
CA ALA A 27 -5.25 14.79 -12.98
C ALA A 27 -5.43 16.10 -13.77
N HIS A 28 -5.53 17.25 -13.10
CA HIS A 28 -5.65 18.56 -13.75
C HIS A 28 -4.31 19.12 -14.25
N ASN A 29 -3.17 18.66 -13.70
CA ASN A 29 -1.83 19.16 -14.04
C ASN A 29 -0.95 18.09 -14.69
N TRP A 30 -1.26 16.82 -14.51
CA TRP A 30 -0.40 15.72 -14.91
C TRP A 30 -1.22 14.48 -15.28
N GLN A 31 -0.86 13.87 -16.42
CA GLN A 31 -1.51 12.68 -16.93
C GLN A 31 -0.78 11.41 -16.47
N PHE A 32 -1.53 10.48 -15.88
CA PHE A 32 -0.99 9.22 -15.40
C PHE A 32 -0.49 8.34 -16.56
N PRO A 33 0.66 7.65 -16.43
CA PRO A 33 1.11 6.67 -17.43
C PRO A 33 0.04 5.63 -17.74
N GLN A 34 -0.69 5.17 -16.72
CA GLN A 34 -1.80 4.22 -16.84
C GLN A 34 -2.94 4.77 -17.70
N GLU A 35 -3.23 6.07 -17.58
CA GLU A 35 -4.26 6.75 -18.37
C GLU A 35 -3.86 6.82 -19.85
N LYS A 36 -2.58 7.11 -20.14
CA LYS A 36 -2.06 7.19 -21.52
C LYS A 36 -2.26 5.89 -22.28
N THR A 37 -2.07 4.74 -21.62
CA THR A 37 -2.16 3.43 -22.25
C THR A 37 -3.56 2.80 -22.17
N ASN A 38 -4.41 3.26 -21.25
CA ASN A 38 -5.74 2.68 -21.00
C ASN A 38 -6.85 3.74 -20.97
N PHE A 39 -6.79 4.74 -21.86
CA PHE A 39 -7.62 5.95 -21.79
C PHE A 39 -9.12 5.66 -21.56
N ALA A 40 -9.72 4.75 -22.34
CA ALA A 40 -11.15 4.46 -22.26
C ALA A 40 -11.58 3.85 -20.92
N GLU A 41 -10.79 2.90 -20.38
CA GLU A 41 -11.09 2.27 -19.09
C GLU A 41 -10.75 3.21 -17.93
N PHE A 42 -9.77 4.11 -18.06
CA PHE A 42 -9.35 5.04 -17.00
C PHE A 42 -10.36 6.18 -16.69
N GLN A 43 -11.48 6.27 -17.44
CA GLN A 43 -12.46 7.36 -17.30
C GLN A 43 -13.30 7.27 -16.02
N THR A 44 -13.51 6.06 -15.48
CA THR A 44 -14.34 5.87 -14.28
C THR A 44 -13.49 5.45 -13.07
N VAL A 45 -14.01 5.68 -11.86
CA VAL A 45 -13.37 5.23 -10.62
C VAL A 45 -13.16 3.71 -10.64
N GLU A 46 -14.18 2.96 -11.08
CA GLU A 46 -14.10 1.51 -11.22
C GLU A 46 -13.00 1.10 -12.20
N GLY A 47 -12.93 1.73 -13.36
CA GLY A 47 -11.94 1.37 -14.38
C GLY A 47 -10.51 1.74 -13.97
N ARG A 48 -10.31 2.85 -13.25
CA ARG A 48 -9.01 3.15 -12.61
C ARG A 48 -8.63 2.09 -11.57
N ALA A 49 -9.56 1.70 -10.70
CA ALA A 49 -9.33 0.65 -9.72
C ALA A 49 -9.00 -0.70 -10.39
N SER A 50 -9.74 -1.07 -11.44
CA SER A 50 -9.48 -2.25 -12.29
C SER A 50 -8.07 -2.23 -12.85
N ILE A 51 -7.65 -1.10 -13.42
CA ILE A 51 -6.32 -0.93 -14.00
C ILE A 51 -5.24 -1.12 -12.94
N PHE A 52 -5.31 -0.44 -11.79
CA PHE A 52 -4.29 -0.60 -10.74
C PHE A 52 -4.16 -2.05 -10.24
N MET A 53 -5.23 -2.84 -10.32
CA MET A 53 -5.26 -4.26 -9.96
C MET A 53 -4.76 -5.21 -11.05
N LYS A 54 -4.50 -4.76 -12.28
CA LYS A 54 -3.92 -5.61 -13.34
C LYS A 54 -2.54 -6.12 -12.92
N ASN A 55 -2.18 -7.32 -13.40
CA ASN A 55 -0.98 -8.05 -12.96
C ASN A 55 0.35 -7.32 -13.26
N ASP A 56 0.34 -6.40 -14.22
CA ASP A 56 1.46 -5.56 -14.64
C ASP A 56 1.43 -4.15 -14.01
N GLN A 57 0.45 -3.88 -13.15
CA GLN A 57 0.27 -2.61 -12.47
C GLN A 57 0.68 -2.68 -11.00
N PRO A 58 0.96 -1.54 -10.33
CA PRO A 58 1.61 -1.51 -9.01
C PRO A 58 0.94 -2.37 -7.93
N VAL A 59 -0.40 -2.38 -7.87
CA VAL A 59 -1.12 -3.16 -6.85
C VAL A 59 -1.17 -4.63 -7.23
N GLY A 60 -1.55 -4.94 -8.47
CA GLY A 60 -1.68 -6.32 -8.94
C GLY A 60 -0.37 -7.11 -8.93
N ILE A 61 0.75 -6.48 -9.31
CA ILE A 61 2.07 -7.15 -9.28
C ILE A 61 2.50 -7.49 -7.85
N ALA A 62 2.31 -6.57 -6.89
CA ALA A 62 2.63 -6.80 -5.49
C ALA A 62 1.75 -7.90 -4.90
N TYR A 63 0.45 -7.85 -5.17
CA TYR A 63 -0.53 -8.86 -4.76
C TYR A 63 -0.13 -10.26 -5.23
N ASN A 64 0.21 -10.41 -6.52
CA ASN A 64 0.62 -11.69 -7.09
C ASN A 64 1.94 -12.20 -6.51
N ARG A 65 2.91 -11.33 -6.24
CA ARG A 65 4.20 -11.71 -5.64
C ARG A 65 4.02 -12.25 -4.22
N ILE A 66 3.17 -11.61 -3.41
CA ILE A 66 2.83 -12.11 -2.08
C ILE A 66 2.16 -13.48 -2.18
N ARG A 67 1.20 -13.63 -3.11
CA ARG A 67 0.49 -14.90 -3.33
C ARG A 67 1.42 -16.04 -3.73
N ASP A 68 2.32 -15.80 -4.69
CA ASP A 68 3.32 -16.79 -5.12
C ASP A 68 4.27 -17.17 -3.97
N ALA A 69 4.75 -16.19 -3.20
CA ALA A 69 5.65 -16.44 -2.09
C ALA A 69 5.00 -17.34 -1.02
N LEU A 70 3.73 -17.10 -0.70
CA LEU A 70 2.96 -17.93 0.23
C LEU A 70 2.70 -19.33 -0.33
N ALA A 71 2.30 -19.44 -1.60
CA ALA A 71 2.06 -20.74 -2.26
C ALA A 71 3.32 -21.61 -2.32
N ARG A 72 4.51 -20.99 -2.38
CA ARG A 72 5.81 -21.66 -2.37
C ARG A 72 6.34 -21.97 -0.97
N GLY A 73 5.55 -21.70 0.07
CA GLY A 73 5.87 -22.06 1.45
C GLY A 73 6.88 -21.12 2.13
N TYR A 74 6.98 -19.86 1.70
CA TYR A 74 7.88 -18.87 2.32
C TYR A 74 7.26 -18.08 3.47
N ALA A 75 6.05 -18.43 3.91
CA ALA A 75 5.34 -17.72 5.00
C ALA A 75 6.19 -17.57 6.27
N ASN A 76 6.96 -18.61 6.65
CA ASN A 76 7.84 -18.57 7.83
C ASN A 76 9.05 -17.61 7.72
N ARG A 77 9.19 -16.90 6.60
CA ARG A 77 10.23 -15.87 6.38
C ARG A 77 9.62 -14.50 6.13
N MET A 78 8.31 -14.35 6.27
CA MET A 78 7.57 -13.13 5.99
C MET A 78 6.91 -12.65 7.27
N HIS A 79 7.03 -11.36 7.54
CA HIS A 79 6.29 -10.69 8.59
C HIS A 79 5.41 -9.61 7.97
N PHE A 80 4.10 -9.85 8.01
CA PHE A 80 3.11 -8.90 7.50
C PHE A 80 2.94 -7.74 8.49
N VAL A 81 3.31 -6.55 8.04
CA VAL A 81 3.17 -5.31 8.81
C VAL A 81 1.89 -4.62 8.34
N GLU A 82 0.78 -4.91 9.03
CA GLU A 82 -0.50 -4.26 8.75
C GLU A 82 -0.41 -2.76 9.02
N PHE A 83 -0.75 -1.96 8.01
CA PHE A 83 -0.73 -0.49 8.06
C PHE A 83 -1.52 0.03 9.26
N ARG A 84 -2.68 -0.57 9.55
CA ARG A 84 -3.51 -0.23 10.70
C ARG A 84 -2.78 -0.48 12.02
N SER A 85 -2.14 -1.64 12.18
CA SER A 85 -1.33 -1.94 13.37
C SER A 85 -0.20 -0.94 13.56
N LEU A 86 0.50 -0.57 12.48
CA LEU A 86 1.59 0.40 12.54
C LEU A 86 1.09 1.82 12.87
N THR A 87 -0.12 2.20 12.44
CA THR A 87 -0.61 3.57 12.60
C THR A 87 -1.48 3.79 13.83
N GLU A 88 -2.16 2.75 14.33
CA GLU A 88 -2.94 2.80 15.57
C GLU A 88 -2.11 2.42 16.80
N GLU A 89 -1.19 1.45 16.66
CA GLU A 89 -0.38 0.91 17.77
C GLU A 89 1.11 0.79 17.36
N PRO A 90 1.77 1.91 17.00
CA PRO A 90 3.09 1.90 16.37
C PRO A 90 4.18 1.20 17.21
N ASP A 91 4.21 1.43 18.52
CA ASP A 91 5.17 0.80 19.42
C ASP A 91 5.03 -0.73 19.44
N ARG A 92 3.78 -1.23 19.48
CA ARG A 92 3.49 -2.67 19.41
C ARG A 92 3.93 -3.27 18.08
N ALA A 93 3.61 -2.58 16.97
CA ALA A 93 3.99 -3.03 15.63
C ALA A 93 5.53 -3.07 15.46
N MET A 94 6.24 -2.05 15.94
CA MET A 94 7.70 -2.02 15.89
C MET A 94 8.33 -3.13 16.73
N LYS A 95 7.84 -3.39 17.95
CA LYS A 95 8.31 -4.53 18.77
C LYS A 95 8.20 -5.86 18.02
N ALA A 96 7.06 -6.11 17.38
CA ALA A 96 6.86 -7.32 16.57
C ALA A 96 7.85 -7.43 15.40
N ILE A 97 8.20 -6.29 14.76
CA ILE A 97 9.24 -6.23 13.72
C ILE A 97 10.61 -6.58 14.30
N TYR A 98 11.00 -6.00 15.43
CA TYR A 98 12.29 -6.29 16.09
C TYR A 98 12.41 -7.76 16.50
N ASP A 99 11.35 -8.30 17.11
CA ASP A 99 11.28 -9.71 17.50
C ASP A 99 11.42 -10.63 16.27
N PHE A 100 10.67 -10.33 15.21
CA PHE A 100 10.77 -11.09 13.96
C PHE A 100 12.18 -11.02 13.36
N LEU A 101 12.84 -9.85 13.40
CA LEU A 101 14.19 -9.68 12.88
C LEU A 101 15.28 -10.24 13.80
N GLU A 102 14.96 -10.62 15.04
CA GLU A 102 15.92 -10.99 16.10
C GLU A 102 16.92 -9.87 16.40
N LEU A 103 16.43 -8.64 16.48
CA LEU A 103 17.23 -7.45 16.79
C LEU A 103 16.87 -6.87 18.16
N PRO A 104 17.82 -6.24 18.88
CA PRO A 104 17.49 -5.47 20.08
C PRO A 104 16.51 -4.35 19.76
N PHE A 105 15.50 -4.17 20.61
CA PHE A 105 14.51 -3.11 20.47
C PHE A 105 15.11 -1.73 20.77
N TYR A 106 14.73 -0.73 19.97
CA TYR A 106 15.03 0.69 20.20
C TYR A 106 13.72 1.46 20.32
N VAL A 107 13.70 2.47 21.19
CA VAL A 107 12.55 3.36 21.32
C VAL A 107 12.50 4.28 20.11
N HIS A 108 11.31 4.41 19.51
CA HIS A 108 11.07 5.27 18.36
C HIS A 108 10.26 6.52 18.76
N ASP A 109 10.57 7.63 18.10
CA ASP A 109 9.74 8.83 18.12
C ASP A 109 8.78 8.79 16.92
N PHE A 110 7.50 8.53 17.20
CA PHE A 110 6.46 8.43 16.18
C PHE A 110 5.85 9.79 15.80
N ASP A 111 6.18 10.85 16.53
CA ASP A 111 5.72 12.22 16.29
C ASP A 111 6.73 13.04 15.45
N ASN A 112 7.95 12.52 15.25
CA ASN A 112 9.00 13.16 14.47
C ASN A 112 9.69 12.17 13.49
N VAL A 113 8.95 11.74 12.48
CA VAL A 113 9.45 10.92 11.37
C VAL A 113 10.01 11.80 10.26
N GLU A 114 11.32 11.75 10.07
CA GLU A 114 12.00 12.48 8.99
C GLU A 114 12.06 11.65 7.71
N GLN A 115 11.67 12.26 6.58
CA GLN A 115 11.89 11.66 5.28
C GLN A 115 13.35 11.89 4.86
N THR A 116 14.20 10.90 5.09
CA THR A 116 15.64 10.98 4.73
C THR A 116 15.95 10.52 3.31
N THR A 117 14.97 9.95 2.61
CA THR A 117 15.12 9.44 1.23
C THR A 117 14.12 10.10 0.29
N SER A 118 14.58 10.44 -0.91
CA SER A 118 13.72 10.90 -1.99
C SER A 118 13.76 9.88 -3.12
N GLU A 119 12.62 9.28 -3.44
CA GLU A 119 12.48 8.56 -4.71
C GLU A 119 12.29 9.58 -5.84
N ASN A 120 12.82 9.28 -7.03
CA ASN A 120 12.68 10.17 -8.19
C ASN A 120 11.30 9.96 -8.83
N ASP A 121 10.30 10.63 -8.27
CA ASP A 121 8.92 10.64 -8.79
C ASP A 121 8.78 11.46 -10.08
N ASP A 122 9.70 12.40 -10.32
CA ASP A 122 9.56 13.41 -11.38
C ASP A 122 9.69 12.84 -12.80
N VAL A 123 10.41 11.72 -12.96
CA VAL A 123 10.69 11.15 -14.29
C VAL A 123 9.79 9.95 -14.60
N HIS A 124 9.39 9.17 -13.60
CA HIS A 124 8.70 7.88 -13.80
C HIS A 124 7.58 7.57 -12.78
N GLY A 125 7.32 8.44 -11.80
CA GLY A 125 6.39 8.19 -10.69
C GLY A 125 5.09 8.99 -10.75
N ILE A 126 4.20 8.75 -9.78
CA ILE A 126 3.00 9.56 -9.56
C ILE A 126 3.36 10.69 -8.58
N PRO A 127 3.16 11.97 -8.91
CA PRO A 127 3.54 13.07 -8.03
C PRO A 127 2.93 12.95 -6.63
N GLY A 128 3.82 12.95 -5.61
CA GLY A 128 3.45 12.85 -4.20
C GLY A 128 3.18 11.43 -3.70
N LEU A 129 3.41 10.39 -4.51
CA LEU A 129 3.24 8.99 -4.10
C LEU A 129 4.20 8.59 -2.98
N HIS A 130 5.45 9.09 -3.01
CA HIS A 130 6.48 8.76 -2.01
C HIS A 130 6.72 9.89 -0.99
N THR A 131 5.75 10.79 -0.80
CA THR A 131 5.78 11.77 0.29
C THR A 131 5.17 11.16 1.55
N ILE A 132 5.95 11.05 2.62
CA ILE A 132 5.48 10.57 3.92
C ILE A 132 4.99 11.72 4.80
N ARG A 133 4.18 11.38 5.81
CA ARG A 133 3.84 12.30 6.91
C ARG A 133 4.95 12.27 7.95
N ASN A 134 5.12 13.37 8.68
CA ASN A 134 6.08 13.45 9.78
C ASN A 134 5.61 12.74 11.05
N LYS A 135 4.37 12.25 11.10
CA LYS A 135 3.79 11.57 12.25
C LYS A 135 3.15 10.24 11.84
N VAL A 136 3.41 9.20 12.63
CA VAL A 136 2.75 7.90 12.51
C VAL A 136 1.46 7.93 13.31
N GLU A 137 0.34 8.04 12.60
CA GLU A 137 -0.99 8.06 13.19
C GLU A 137 -2.01 7.47 12.22
N ALA A 138 -3.10 6.96 12.80
CA ALA A 138 -4.24 6.41 12.10
C ALA A 138 -4.77 7.40 11.05
N VAL A 139 -5.22 6.86 9.92
CA VAL A 139 -5.83 7.64 8.84
C VAL A 139 -7.32 7.37 8.77
N PRO A 140 -8.14 8.36 8.38
CA PRO A 140 -9.57 8.14 8.20
C PRO A 140 -9.86 7.07 7.14
N GLN A 141 -10.81 6.18 7.43
CA GLN A 141 -11.32 5.21 6.47
C GLN A 141 -12.32 5.88 5.52
N ILE A 142 -11.81 6.29 4.36
CA ILE A 142 -12.58 7.03 3.34
C ILE A 142 -12.87 6.20 2.08
N ALA A 143 -12.45 4.94 2.04
CA ALA A 143 -12.55 4.10 0.85
C ALA A 143 -13.99 3.95 0.31
N PRO A 144 -15.04 3.72 1.14
CA PRO A 144 -16.41 3.66 0.65
C PRO A 144 -16.88 4.93 -0.07
N GLN A 145 -16.48 6.10 0.45
CA GLN A 145 -16.84 7.41 -0.09
C GLN A 145 -16.05 7.74 -1.36
N VAL A 146 -14.77 7.36 -1.41
CA VAL A 146 -13.88 7.63 -2.53
C VAL A 146 -14.18 6.72 -3.71
N LEU A 147 -14.34 5.41 -3.47
CA LEU A 147 -14.52 4.40 -4.52
C LEU A 147 -15.96 4.26 -4.99
N GLY A 148 -16.93 4.62 -4.15
CA GLY A 148 -18.34 4.28 -4.37
C GLY A 148 -18.62 2.80 -4.08
N LYS A 149 -19.90 2.50 -3.82
CA LYS A 149 -20.35 1.20 -3.29
C LYS A 149 -19.90 0.01 -4.15
N GLU A 150 -20.14 0.06 -5.44
CA GLU A 150 -19.86 -1.06 -6.35
C GLU A 150 -18.37 -1.42 -6.39
N THR A 151 -17.49 -0.42 -6.54
CA THR A 151 -16.04 -0.65 -6.55
C THR A 151 -15.52 -1.06 -5.18
N PHE A 152 -16.04 -0.49 -4.10
CA PHE A 152 -15.67 -0.87 -2.73
C PHE A 152 -16.02 -2.34 -2.44
N ASP A 153 -17.26 -2.74 -2.72
CA ASP A 153 -17.73 -4.11 -2.47
C ASP A 153 -16.92 -5.14 -3.27
N LYS A 154 -16.56 -4.82 -4.53
CA LYS A 154 -15.78 -5.67 -5.42
C LYS A 154 -14.40 -6.05 -4.87
N TYR A 155 -13.77 -5.16 -4.09
CA TYR A 155 -12.41 -5.37 -3.56
C TYR A 155 -12.37 -5.56 -2.04
N THR A 156 -13.53 -5.71 -1.39
CA THR A 156 -13.61 -6.04 0.03
C THR A 156 -13.09 -7.46 0.29
N ASP A 157 -12.42 -7.66 1.43
CA ASP A 157 -11.86 -8.95 1.89
C ASP A 157 -10.84 -9.60 0.94
N ALA A 158 -10.12 -8.79 0.16
CA ALA A 158 -9.09 -9.26 -0.76
C ALA A 158 -7.77 -9.65 -0.06
N GLU A 159 -7.64 -9.42 1.25
CA GLU A 159 -6.42 -9.58 2.04
C GLU A 159 -6.16 -11.05 2.43
N PHE A 160 -5.87 -11.90 1.43
CA PHE A 160 -5.68 -13.34 1.62
C PHE A 160 -4.56 -13.71 2.62
N TRP A 161 -3.59 -12.82 2.85
CA TRP A 161 -2.52 -13.02 3.84
C TRP A 161 -3.01 -13.03 5.29
N ARG A 162 -4.22 -12.56 5.59
CA ARG A 162 -4.78 -12.64 6.95
C ARG A 162 -5.21 -14.06 7.33
N LYS A 163 -5.20 -14.98 6.37
CA LYS A 163 -5.57 -16.40 6.55
C LYS A 163 -4.34 -17.33 6.63
N THR A 164 -3.13 -16.78 6.59
CA THR A 164 -1.87 -17.55 6.57
C THR A 164 -1.22 -17.70 7.93
#